data_AF-A0A7M2QVC7-F1
#
_entry.id   AF-A0A7M2QVC7-F1
#
_cell.length_a   1.000
_cell.length_b   1.000
_cell.length_c   1.000
_cell.angle_alpha   90.00
_cell.angle_beta   90.00
_cell.angle_gamma   90.00
#
_symmetry.space_group_name_H-M   'P 1'
#
loop_
_entity.id
_entity.type
_entity.pdbx_description
1 polymer ?
#
loop_
_entity_poly.entity_id
_entity_poly.type
_entity_poly.pdbx_seq_one_letter_code
_entity_poly.pdbx_strand_id
1 'polypeptide(L)'
;MSVKKMQIVIWIVIIGCMIIGGFLGIHLIGKETGEYPYELVFPIVIGSVGGFLIFLAISKLNKKRNVNVPDFDERSIKLIQKYLMFALYMLLFGLGIALLIAYGMGIQYVETGFLIICLFAIYMILGLGTLVVKRL
;
A
#
# COMPACT_ATOMS: atom_id res chain seq x y z
N MET A 1 3.68 -18.70 10.86
CA MET A 1 2.75 -18.80 9.69
C MET A 1 3.59 -19.15 8.47
N SER A 2 3.23 -20.14 7.65
CA SER A 2 4.02 -20.50 6.45
C SER A 2 4.06 -19.33 5.47
N VAL A 3 5.23 -19.03 4.88
CA VAL A 3 5.45 -17.91 3.93
C VAL A 3 4.39 -17.88 2.83
N LYS A 4 3.95 -19.05 2.36
CA LYS A 4 2.88 -19.19 1.35
C LYS A 4 1.52 -18.69 1.85
N LYS A 5 1.17 -18.97 3.11
CA LYS A 5 -0.08 -18.50 3.73
C LYS A 5 -0.04 -16.98 3.92
N MET A 6 1.11 -16.42 4.29
CA MET A 6 1.29 -14.97 4.45
C MET A 6 1.17 -14.24 3.11
N GLN A 7 1.75 -14.80 2.04
CA GLN A 7 1.63 -14.25 0.69
C GLN A 7 0.17 -14.20 0.21
N ILE A 8 -0.61 -15.26 0.45
CA ILE A 8 -2.04 -15.30 0.10
C ILE A 8 -2.82 -14.22 0.87
N VAL A 9 -2.55 -14.06 2.17
CA VAL A 9 -3.21 -13.03 3.00
C VAL A 9 -2.88 -11.63 2.49
N ILE A 10 -1.61 -11.34 2.17
CA ILE A 10 -1.19 -10.05 1.62
C ILE A 10 -1.94 -9.74 0.32
N TRP A 11 -2.08 -10.72 -0.58
CA TRP A 11 -2.80 -10.53 -1.82
C TRP A 11 -4.29 -10.29 -1.64
N ILE A 12 -4.94 -11.01 -0.72
CA ILE A 12 -6.34 -10.79 -0.37
C ILE A 12 -6.54 -9.36 0.17
N VAL A 13 -5.64 -8.89 1.03
CA VAL A 13 -5.69 -7.52 1.56
C VAL A 13 -5.52 -6.48 0.45
N ILE A 14 -4.56 -6.66 -0.46
CA ILE A 14 -4.33 -5.75 -1.57
C ILE A 14 -5.54 -5.67 -2.50
N ILE A 15 -6.13 -6.83 -2.86
CA ILE A 15 -7.33 -6.88 -3.70
C ILE A 15 -8.52 -6.23 -2.98
N GLY A 16 -8.70 -6.52 -1.69
CA GLY A 16 -9.72 -5.88 -0.86
C GLY A 16 -9.60 -4.36 -0.87
N CYS A 17 -8.40 -3.82 -0.70
CA CYS A 17 -8.16 -2.38 -0.75
C CYS A 17 -8.45 -1.78 -2.13
N MET A 18 -8.08 -2.46 -3.23
CA MET A 18 -8.39 -1.98 -4.59
C MET A 18 -9.91 -1.93 -4.84
N ILE A 19 -10.64 -2.95 -4.38
CA ILE A 19 -12.10 -3.01 -4.54
C ILE A 19 -12.76 -1.92 -3.68
N ILE A 20 -12.39 -1.81 -2.40
CA ILE A 20 -12.93 -0.78 -1.49
C ILE A 20 -12.62 0.62 -2.01
N GLY A 21 -11.39 0.87 -2.46
CA GLY A 21 -11.00 2.15 -3.07
C GLY A 21 -11.76 2.46 -4.35
N GLY A 22 -12.00 1.45 -5.20
CA GLY A 22 -12.81 1.59 -6.40
C GLY A 22 -14.27 1.95 -6.11
N PHE A 23 -14.88 1.31 -5.11
CA PHE A 23 -16.23 1.64 -4.66
C PHE A 23 -16.32 3.03 -4.03
N LEU A 24 -15.32 3.43 -3.24
CA LEU A 24 -15.21 4.80 -2.73
C LEU A 24 -15.12 5.83 -3.86
N GLY A 25 -14.36 5.53 -4.92
CA GLY A 25 -14.28 6.37 -6.11
C GLY A 25 -15.62 6.55 -6.82
N ILE A 26 -16.38 5.48 -7.03
CA ILE A 26 -17.74 5.55 -7.61
C ILE A 26 -18.67 6.39 -6.71
N HIS A 27 -18.58 6.23 -5.39
CA HIS A 27 -19.41 6.98 -4.45
C HIS A 27 -19.11 8.48 -4.47
N LEU A 28 -17.82 8.86 -4.58
CA LEU A 28 -17.39 10.25 -4.74
C LEU A 28 -17.89 10.86 -6.06
N ILE A 29 -17.74 10.15 -7.18
CA ILE A 29 -18.21 10.62 -8.49
C ILE A 29 -19.73 10.82 -8.48
N GLY A 30 -20.48 9.86 -7.94
CA GLY A 30 -21.94 9.97 -7.87
C GLY A 30 -22.44 11.07 -6.94
N LYS A 31 -21.65 11.44 -5.91
CA LYS A 31 -21.96 12.60 -5.06
C LYS A 31 -21.84 13.93 -5.84
N GLU A 32 -20.86 14.04 -6.74
CA GLU A 32 -20.60 15.26 -7.53
C GLU A 32 -21.50 15.37 -8.76
N THR A 33 -21.81 14.25 -9.41
CA THR A 33 -22.55 14.22 -10.69
C THR A 33 -24.04 13.87 -10.54
N GLY A 34 -24.48 13.38 -9.38
CA GLY A 34 -25.86 12.99 -9.12
C GLY A 34 -26.28 11.64 -9.74
N GLU A 35 -25.44 11.07 -10.61
CA GLU A 35 -25.62 9.75 -11.20
C GLU A 35 -24.53 8.79 -10.70
N TYR A 36 -24.90 7.56 -10.33
CA TYR A 36 -23.93 6.55 -9.93
C TYR A 36 -23.56 5.67 -11.14
N PRO A 37 -22.37 5.84 -11.74
CA PRO A 37 -21.93 5.04 -12.88
C PRO A 37 -21.53 3.62 -12.43
N TYR A 38 -22.53 2.76 -12.22
CA TYR A 38 -22.33 1.35 -11.85
C TYR A 38 -21.61 0.53 -12.93
N GLU A 39 -21.53 1.03 -14.15
CA GLU A 39 -20.73 0.44 -15.24
C GLU A 39 -19.25 0.29 -14.85
N LEU A 40 -18.73 1.16 -13.98
CA LEU A 40 -17.35 1.11 -13.50
C LEU A 40 -17.09 -0.02 -12.49
N VAL A 41 -18.13 -0.63 -11.91
CA VAL A 41 -17.97 -1.76 -10.96
C VAL A 41 -17.36 -2.96 -11.67
N PHE A 42 -17.79 -3.22 -12.90
CA PHE A 42 -17.35 -4.37 -13.70
C PHE A 42 -15.83 -4.35 -13.98
N PRO A 43 -15.22 -3.27 -14.51
CA PRO A 43 -13.78 -3.19 -14.70
C PRO A 43 -12.99 -3.16 -13.38
N ILE A 44 -13.54 -2.62 -12.28
CA ILE A 44 -12.86 -2.63 -10.96
C ILE A 44 -12.71 -4.07 -10.44
N VAL A 45 -13.79 -4.85 -10.44
CA VAL A 45 -13.79 -6.22 -9.94
C VAL A 45 -13.02 -7.15 -10.88
N ILE A 46 -13.24 -7.07 -12.19
CA ILE A 46 -12.56 -7.94 -13.15
C ILE A 46 -11.09 -7.57 -13.30
N GLY A 47 -10.74 -6.28 -13.26
CA GLY A 47 -9.35 -5.83 -13.31
C GLY A 47 -8.56 -6.30 -12.09
N SER A 48 -9.12 -6.16 -10.89
CA SER A 48 -8.46 -6.57 -9.65
C SER A 48 -8.30 -8.10 -9.54
N VAL A 49 -9.38 -8.85 -9.80
CA VAL A 49 -9.35 -10.33 -9.73
C VAL A 49 -8.55 -10.92 -10.90
N GLY A 50 -8.74 -10.40 -12.11
CA GLY A 50 -8.04 -10.83 -13.32
C GLY A 50 -6.54 -10.59 -13.24
N GLY A 51 -6.11 -9.41 -12.77
CA GLY A 51 -4.71 -9.10 -12.53
C GLY A 51 -4.04 -10.08 -11.55
N PHE A 52 -4.76 -10.47 -10.49
CA PHE A 52 -4.27 -11.46 -9.53
C PHE A 52 -4.13 -12.87 -10.13
N LEU A 53 -5.10 -13.31 -10.93
CA LEU A 53 -5.05 -14.60 -11.63
C LEU A 53 -3.88 -14.67 -12.61
N ILE A 54 -3.63 -13.61 -13.36
CA ILE A 54 -2.50 -13.50 -14.28
C ILE A 54 -1.17 -13.55 -13.50
N PHE A 55 -1.07 -12.83 -12.39
CA PHE A 55 0.11 -12.87 -11.52
C PHE A 55 0.39 -14.29 -10.99
N LEU A 56 -0.65 -15.02 -10.54
CA LEU A 56 -0.51 -16.40 -10.08
C LEU A 56 -0.01 -17.33 -11.19
N ALA A 57 -0.52 -17.19 -12.41
CA ALA A 57 -0.08 -17.97 -13.56
C ALA A 57 1.41 -17.72 -13.86
N ILE A 58 1.84 -16.46 -13.91
CA ILE A 58 3.24 -16.08 -14.12
C ILE A 58 4.14 -16.58 -12.99
N SER A 59 3.70 -16.45 -11.73
CA SER A 59 4.45 -16.92 -10.57
C SER A 59 4.68 -18.43 -10.63
N LYS A 60 3.66 -19.21 -11.02
CA LYS A 60 3.75 -20.66 -11.18
C LYS A 60 4.70 -21.06 -12.31
N LEU A 61 4.70 -20.31 -13.42
CA LEU A 61 5.63 -20.49 -14.54
C LEU A 61 7.08 -20.20 -14.14
N ASN A 62 7.32 -19.10 -13.42
CA ASN A 62 8.66 -18.72 -12.96
C ASN A 62 9.22 -19.67 -11.91
N LYS A 63 8.37 -20.19 -11.02
CA LYS A 63 8.77 -21.18 -10.01
C LYS A 63 9.21 -22.51 -10.63
N LYS A 64 8.67 -22.88 -11.80
CA LYS A 64 9.10 -24.06 -12.56
C LYS A 64 10.49 -23.88 -13.18
N ARG A 65 10.94 -22.64 -13.39
CA ARG A 65 12.25 -22.31 -13.98
C ARG A 65 13.37 -22.10 -12.95
N ASN A 66 13.06 -21.56 -11.76
CA ASN A 66 14.05 -21.26 -10.72
C ASN A 66 13.81 -22.08 -9.45
N VAL A 67 14.23 -23.36 -9.47
CA VAL A 67 13.94 -24.32 -8.39
C VAL A 67 14.77 -24.09 -7.11
N ASN A 68 15.88 -23.34 -7.16
CA ASN A 68 16.86 -23.35 -6.07
C ASN A 68 17.38 -21.97 -5.62
N VAL A 69 16.65 -20.90 -5.88
CA VAL A 69 17.02 -19.56 -5.38
C VAL A 69 16.23 -19.29 -4.10
N PRO A 70 16.87 -19.09 -2.93
CA PRO A 70 16.17 -18.72 -1.72
C PRO A 70 15.46 -17.36 -1.91
N ASP A 71 14.18 -17.28 -1.54
CA ASP A 71 13.33 -16.09 -1.75
C ASP A 71 13.81 -14.85 -0.97
N PHE A 72 14.54 -15.06 0.14
CA PHE A 72 15.09 -14.00 0.97
C PHE A 72 16.43 -14.44 1.55
N ASP A 73 17.46 -13.64 1.30
CA ASP A 73 18.75 -13.76 1.95
C ASP A 73 18.70 -13.03 3.32
N GLU A 74 19.41 -13.55 4.32
CA GLU A 74 19.48 -12.95 5.66
C GLU A 74 19.97 -11.50 5.61
N ARG A 75 20.83 -11.20 4.62
CA ARG A 75 21.35 -9.86 4.34
C ARG A 75 20.26 -8.88 3.92
N SER A 76 19.33 -9.31 3.06
CA SER A 76 18.21 -8.48 2.59
C SER A 76 17.25 -8.15 3.73
N ILE A 77 17.02 -9.08 4.67
CA ILE A 77 16.17 -8.86 5.83
C ILE A 77 16.78 -7.79 6.75
N LYS A 78 18.09 -7.86 7.03
CA LYS A 78 18.78 -6.85 7.85
C LYS A 78 18.76 -5.46 7.20
N LEU A 79 18.88 -5.39 5.86
CA LEU A 79 18.78 -4.13 5.11
C LEU A 79 17.39 -3.51 5.22
N ILE A 80 16.34 -4.30 5.01
CA ILE A 80 14.94 -3.85 5.15
C ILE A 80 14.68 -3.37 6.58
N GLN A 81 15.15 -4.10 7.59
CA GLN A 81 14.97 -3.72 9.00
C GLN A 81 15.68 -2.39 9.32
N LYS A 82 16.91 -2.21 8.86
CA LYS A 82 17.67 -0.97 9.08
C LYS A 82 17.02 0.22 8.36
N TYR A 83 16.53 0.00 7.14
CA TYR A 83 15.77 1.01 6.40
C TYR A 83 14.50 1.41 7.14
N LEU A 84 13.69 0.44 7.58
CA LEU A 84 12.44 0.72 8.28
C LEU A 84 12.68 1.45 9.62
N MET A 85 13.72 1.08 10.37
CA MET A 85 14.09 1.82 11.57
C MET A 85 14.44 3.26 11.24
N PHE A 86 15.30 3.50 10.25
CA PHE A 86 15.69 4.86 9.87
C PHE A 86 14.51 5.68 9.37
N ALA A 87 13.68 5.10 8.50
CA ALA A 87 12.48 5.74 7.99
C ALA A 87 11.49 6.08 9.11
N LEU A 88 11.31 5.20 10.09
CA LEU A 88 10.46 5.45 11.27
C LEU A 88 10.98 6.64 12.08
N TYR A 89 12.27 6.70 12.39
CA TYR A 89 12.84 7.81 13.15
C TYR A 89 12.73 9.14 12.41
N MET A 90 13.06 9.15 11.12
CA MET A 90 12.93 10.35 10.27
C MET A 90 11.47 10.82 10.20
N LEU A 91 10.53 9.89 10.06
CA LEU A 91 9.11 10.21 10.00
C LEU A 91 8.60 10.77 11.33
N LEU A 92 8.95 10.14 12.45
CA LEU A 92 8.55 10.57 13.79
C LEU A 92 9.10 11.97 14.08
N PHE A 93 10.35 12.20 13.71
CA PHE A 93 11.01 13.50 13.86
C PHE A 93 10.35 14.57 12.99
N GLY A 94 10.09 14.27 11.71
CA GLY A 94 9.41 15.18 10.78
C GLY A 94 7.99 15.53 11.23
N LEU A 95 7.20 14.54 11.66
CA LEU A 95 5.85 14.75 12.21
C LEU A 95 5.90 15.55 13.51
N GLY A 96 6.87 15.29 14.38
CA GLY A 96 7.08 16.06 15.61
C GLY A 96 7.35 17.53 15.34
N ILE A 97 8.25 17.83 14.39
CA ILE A 97 8.53 19.21 13.95
C ILE A 97 7.28 19.85 13.35
N ALA A 98 6.59 19.17 12.44
CA ALA A 98 5.39 19.69 11.82
C ALA A 98 4.31 20.04 12.86
N LEU A 99 4.17 19.22 13.90
CA LEU A 99 3.22 19.45 14.98
C LEU A 99 3.61 20.65 15.86
N LEU A 100 4.90 20.83 16.16
CA LEU A 100 5.40 22.01 16.87
C LEU A 100 5.17 23.30 16.07
N ILE A 101 5.37 23.27 14.74
CA ILE A 101 5.09 24.41 13.86
C ILE A 101 3.59 24.72 13.87
N ALA A 102 2.73 23.72 13.70
CA ALA A 102 1.29 23.90 13.71
C ALA A 102 0.77 24.47 15.05
N TYR A 103 1.33 23.99 16.17
CA TYR A 103 1.05 24.53 17.49
C TYR A 103 1.50 26.00 17.62
N GLY A 104 2.70 26.33 17.13
CA GLY A 104 3.21 27.71 17.11
C GLY A 104 2.39 28.65 16.24
N MET A 105 1.72 28.15 15.20
CA MET A 105 0.78 28.90 14.37
C MET A 105 -0.62 29.06 14.99
N GLY A 106 -0.85 28.49 16.18
CA GLY A 106 -2.15 28.57 16.87
C GLY A 106 -3.23 27.69 16.24
N ILE A 107 -2.87 26.69 15.43
CA ILE A 107 -3.82 25.78 14.81
C ILE A 107 -4.30 24.78 15.87
N GLN A 108 -5.52 24.96 16.36
CA GLN A 108 -6.13 24.10 17.39
C GLN A 108 -6.92 22.93 16.81
N TYR A 109 -7.42 23.07 15.58
CA TYR A 109 -8.25 22.07 14.93
C TYR A 109 -7.65 21.73 13.57
N VAL A 110 -7.52 20.43 13.31
CA VAL A 110 -7.07 19.90 12.03
C VAL A 110 -8.24 19.16 11.42
N GLU A 111 -8.57 19.49 10.18
CA GLU A 111 -9.58 18.77 9.43
C GLU A 111 -9.15 17.32 9.23
N THR A 112 -10.05 16.38 9.56
CA THR A 112 -9.77 14.94 9.46
C THR A 112 -9.47 14.51 8.03
N GLY A 113 -10.07 15.16 7.02
CA GLY A 113 -9.79 14.92 5.61
C GLY A 113 -8.31 15.15 5.24
N PHE A 114 -7.73 16.27 5.67
CA PHE A 114 -6.30 16.55 5.47
C PHE A 114 -5.40 15.53 6.16
N LEU A 115 -5.78 15.11 7.37
CA LEU A 115 -5.02 14.14 8.16
C LEU A 115 -4.98 12.77 7.47
N ILE A 116 -6.09 12.34 6.89
CA ILE A 116 -6.18 11.09 6.11
C ILE A 116 -5.29 11.14 4.87
N ILE A 117 -5.28 12.26 4.12
CA ILE A 117 -4.44 12.43 2.93
C ILE A 117 -2.95 12.37 3.30
N CYS A 118 -2.54 13.07 4.37
CA CYS A 118 -1.17 13.06 4.86
C CYS A 118 -0.73 11.65 5.29
N LEU A 119 -1.58 10.94 6.06
CA LEU A 119 -1.30 9.57 6.48
C LEU A 119 -1.18 8.61 5.29
N PHE A 120 -2.07 8.73 4.31
CA PHE A 120 -2.03 7.91 3.10
C PHE A 120 -0.73 8.13 2.30
N ALA A 121 -0.32 9.38 2.11
CA ALA A 121 0.93 9.71 1.43
C ALA A 121 2.15 9.11 2.15
N ILE A 122 2.18 9.18 3.48
CA ILE A 122 3.22 8.57 4.31
C ILE A 122 3.28 7.05 4.10
N TYR A 123 2.14 6.37 4.15
CA TYR A 123 2.08 4.92 3.93
C TYR A 123 2.53 4.53 2.52
N MET A 124 2.18 5.31 1.50
CA MET A 124 2.63 5.08 0.13
C MET A 124 4.14 5.21 0.00
N ILE A 125 4.76 6.25 0.59
CA ILE A 125 6.20 6.46 0.58
C ILE A 125 6.93 5.32 1.31
N LEU A 126 6.46 4.93 2.49
CA LEU A 126 7.03 3.81 3.24
C LEU A 126 6.92 2.49 2.46
N GLY A 127 5.74 2.21 1.89
CA GLY A 127 5.50 1.03 1.07
C GLY A 127 6.44 0.96 -0.13
N LEU A 128 6.51 2.01 -0.94
CA LEU A 128 7.40 2.08 -2.10
C LEU A 128 8.88 1.95 -1.70
N GLY A 129 9.30 2.62 -0.62
CA GLY A 129 10.67 2.55 -0.14
C GLY A 129 11.10 1.14 0.27
N THR A 130 10.22 0.36 0.92
CA THR A 130 10.52 -1.03 1.24
C THR A 130 10.68 -1.92 0.01
N LEU A 131 9.92 -1.66 -1.07
CA LEU A 131 10.03 -2.41 -2.32
C LEU A 131 11.37 -2.15 -3.04
N VAL A 132 11.88 -0.91 -2.95
CA VAL A 132 13.19 -0.54 -3.50
C VAL A 132 14.30 -1.24 -2.72
N VAL A 133 14.27 -1.19 -1.38
CA VAL A 133 15.30 -1.79 -0.52
C VAL A 133 15.32 -3.31 -0.63
N LYS A 134 14.17 -3.96 -0.87
CA LYS A 134 14.13 -5.40 -1.14
C LYS A 134 14.88 -5.82 -2.40
N ARG A 135 15.06 -4.93 -3.38
CA ARG A 135 15.77 -5.23 -4.63
C ARG A 135 17.28 -4.90 -4.59
N LEU A 136 17.76 -4.29 -3.50
CA LEU A 136 19.18 -3.97 -3.24
C LEU A 136 19.86 -5.09 -2.46
#